data_AF-A0AAN9IRB7-F1
#
_entry.id   AF-A0AAN9IRB7-F1
#
_cell.length_a   1.000
_cell.length_b   1.000
_cell.length_c   1.000
_cell.angle_alpha   90.00
_cell.angle_beta   90.00
_cell.angle_gamma   90.00
#
_symmetry.space_group_name_H-M   'P 1'
#
loop_
_entity.id
_entity.type
_entity.pdbx_description
1 polymer ?
#
loop_
_entity_poly.entity_id
_entity_poly.type
_entity_poly.pdbx_seq_one_letter_code
_entity_poly.pdbx_strand_id
1 'polypeptide(L)'
;MKKNDERSDNHNNKNKKKHVMMKKHVMMKKKNISRLGGGGLSLDAFANAKSKNNHYNPALIKKQREFYKNAKNVNKFKKLLKQQNQQNDPSLVKRLAENVNETEEDKDKSETRNKRNNKNSVRSLEALYKKKHEEIEKERMEREAALRAKKEEIEKAEARRKAMRGKMLKKTRKGQPVMKYRIEHLLETIQSSYKNAASCSKS
;
A
#
# COMPACT_ATOMS: atom_id res chain seq x y z
N MET A 1 -57.16 -66.20 -7.71
CA MET A 1 -55.81 -66.44 -8.27
C MET A 1 -55.12 -65.09 -8.45
N LYS A 2 -54.10 -64.77 -7.63
CA LYS A 2 -53.25 -63.58 -7.78
C LYS A 2 -51.86 -64.07 -8.21
N LYS A 3 -51.39 -63.65 -9.39
CA LYS A 3 -49.98 -63.79 -9.80
C LYS A 3 -49.31 -62.43 -9.65
N ASN A 4 -48.10 -62.51 -9.09
CA ASN A 4 -47.12 -61.43 -8.97
C ASN A 4 -46.60 -61.04 -10.36
N ASP A 5 -46.10 -59.82 -10.51
CA ASP A 5 -44.73 -59.53 -10.93
C ASP A 5 -44.46 -58.03 -10.82
N GLU A 6 -43.40 -57.66 -10.11
CA GLU A 6 -42.36 -56.72 -10.59
C GLU A 6 -41.32 -56.47 -9.49
N ARG A 7 -40.12 -56.97 -9.76
CA ARG A 7 -38.92 -56.86 -8.93
C ARG A 7 -37.80 -56.44 -9.88
N SER A 8 -37.39 -55.17 -9.92
CA SER A 8 -35.98 -54.79 -10.16
C SER A 8 -35.76 -53.28 -10.02
N ASP A 9 -35.21 -52.87 -8.88
CA ASP A 9 -34.66 -51.52 -8.70
C ASP A 9 -33.40 -51.65 -7.83
N ASN A 10 -32.22 -51.92 -8.41
CA ASN A 10 -30.98 -51.71 -7.64
C ASN A 10 -29.61 -51.73 -8.36
N HIS A 11 -29.48 -51.29 -9.62
CA HIS A 11 -28.15 -51.24 -10.26
C HIS A 11 -27.60 -49.85 -10.63
N ASN A 12 -28.35 -48.76 -10.47
CA ASN A 12 -27.89 -47.42 -10.89
C ASN A 12 -27.24 -46.54 -9.82
N ASN A 13 -27.17 -46.97 -8.55
CA ASN A 13 -26.79 -46.07 -7.45
C ASN A 13 -25.29 -46.09 -7.07
N LYS A 14 -24.53 -47.12 -7.47
CA LYS A 14 -23.09 -47.24 -7.15
C LYS A 14 -22.21 -46.33 -8.01
N ASN A 15 -22.55 -46.14 -9.29
CA ASN A 15 -21.76 -45.33 -10.22
C ASN A 15 -21.91 -43.82 -9.97
N LYS A 16 -23.11 -43.35 -9.58
CA LYS A 16 -23.32 -41.95 -9.16
C LYS A 16 -22.52 -41.59 -7.91
N LYS A 17 -22.47 -42.47 -6.90
CA LYS A 17 -21.69 -42.24 -5.67
C LYS A 17 -20.18 -42.16 -5.95
N LYS A 18 -19.62 -43.04 -6.78
CA LYS A 18 -18.20 -42.99 -7.18
C LYS A 18 -17.85 -41.70 -7.94
N HIS A 19 -18.71 -41.27 -8.87
CA HIS A 19 -18.50 -40.03 -9.63
C HIS A 19 -18.58 -38.78 -8.74
N VAL A 20 -19.49 -38.76 -7.76
CA VAL A 20 -19.62 -37.66 -6.78
C VAL A 20 -18.45 -37.63 -5.80
N MET A 21 -17.96 -38.78 -5.34
CA MET A 21 -16.78 -38.85 -4.47
C MET A 21 -15.49 -38.40 -5.17
N MET A 22 -15.29 -38.80 -6.44
CA MET A 22 -14.18 -38.30 -7.27
C MET A 22 -14.26 -36.77 -7.48
N LYS A 23 -15.46 -36.22 -7.74
CA LYS A 23 -15.68 -34.77 -7.86
C LYS A 23 -15.37 -34.01 -6.57
N LYS A 24 -15.76 -34.56 -5.41
CA LYS A 24 -15.41 -33.98 -4.08
C LYS A 24 -13.91 -33.98 -3.85
N HIS A 25 -13.20 -35.08 -4.17
CA HIS A 25 -11.75 -35.16 -3.99
C HIS A 25 -10.98 -34.16 -4.88
N VAL A 26 -11.40 -33.98 -6.13
CA VAL A 26 -10.84 -32.98 -7.07
C VAL A 26 -11.13 -31.54 -6.61
N MET A 27 -12.35 -31.27 -6.11
CA MET A 27 -12.69 -29.94 -5.57
C MET A 27 -11.92 -29.61 -4.28
N MET A 28 -11.66 -30.58 -3.40
CA MET A 28 -10.87 -30.37 -2.19
C MET A 28 -9.38 -30.12 -2.51
N LYS A 29 -8.80 -30.81 -3.49
CA LYS A 29 -7.41 -30.55 -3.94
C LYS A 29 -7.23 -29.13 -4.51
N LYS A 30 -8.22 -28.59 -5.22
CA LYS A 30 -8.18 -27.20 -5.75
C LYS A 30 -8.27 -26.11 -4.66
N LYS A 31 -8.92 -26.39 -3.53
CA LYS A 31 -9.09 -25.43 -2.41
C LYS A 31 -7.84 -25.27 -1.52
N ASN A 32 -6.88 -26.19 -1.61
CA ASN A 32 -5.65 -26.11 -0.81
C ASN A 32 -4.52 -25.32 -1.48
N ILE A 33 -4.62 -25.04 -2.79
CA ILE A 33 -3.63 -24.24 -3.53
C ILE A 33 -3.78 -22.74 -3.21
N SER A 34 -4.99 -22.29 -2.82
CA SER A 34 -5.23 -20.89 -2.49
C SER A 34 -4.73 -20.46 -1.10
N ARG A 35 -4.30 -21.40 -0.24
CA ARG A 35 -3.89 -21.11 1.14
C ARG A 35 -2.43 -20.70 1.30
N LEU A 36 -1.63 -20.78 0.23
CA LEU A 36 -0.21 -20.37 0.20
C LEU A 36 0.07 -19.24 -0.81
N GLY A 37 -0.92 -18.39 -1.11
CA GLY A 37 -0.76 -17.30 -2.08
C GLY A 37 -1.00 -17.77 -3.51
N GLY A 38 -2.17 -18.38 -3.75
CA GLY A 38 -2.59 -18.83 -5.06
C GLY A 38 -2.70 -17.67 -6.07
N GLY A 39 -1.81 -17.66 -7.06
CA GLY A 39 -1.80 -16.73 -8.18
C GLY A 39 -0.57 -15.83 -8.23
N GLY A 40 0.64 -16.40 -8.12
CA GLY A 40 1.86 -15.68 -8.48
C GLY A 40 1.74 -15.13 -9.91
N LEU A 41 2.24 -13.92 -10.13
CA LEU A 41 2.38 -13.32 -11.46
C LEU A 41 3.02 -14.36 -12.40
N SER A 42 2.52 -14.48 -13.63
CA SER A 42 3.13 -15.39 -14.62
C SER A 42 4.62 -15.10 -14.76
N LEU A 43 5.42 -16.10 -15.14
CA LEU A 43 6.85 -15.91 -15.37
C LEU A 43 7.10 -14.71 -16.31
N ASP A 44 6.26 -14.56 -17.33
CA ASP A 44 6.26 -13.40 -18.23
C ASP A 44 5.96 -12.09 -17.52
N ALA A 45 5.02 -12.06 -16.58
CA ALA A 45 4.72 -10.86 -15.80
C ALA A 45 5.87 -10.51 -14.84
N PHE A 46 6.56 -11.51 -14.27
CA PHE A 46 7.75 -11.29 -13.43
C PHE A 46 8.94 -10.78 -14.24
N ALA A 47 9.20 -11.36 -15.42
CA ALA A 47 10.22 -10.90 -16.35
C ALA A 47 9.92 -9.47 -16.86
N ASN A 48 8.66 -9.21 -17.24
CA ASN A 48 8.22 -7.89 -17.72
C ASN A 48 8.17 -6.81 -16.62
N ALA A 49 8.03 -7.19 -15.35
CA ALA A 49 8.12 -6.24 -14.24
C ALA A 49 9.52 -5.62 -14.09
N LYS A 50 10.55 -6.33 -14.56
CA LYS A 50 11.94 -5.84 -14.54
C LYS A 50 12.46 -5.38 -15.92
N SER A 51 11.86 -5.82 -17.02
CA SER A 51 12.39 -5.59 -18.37
C SER A 51 11.84 -4.36 -19.11
N LYS A 52 10.82 -3.68 -18.58
CA LYS A 52 10.26 -2.50 -19.23
C LYS A 52 10.81 -1.21 -18.62
N ASN A 53 11.29 -0.34 -19.50
CA ASN A 53 11.58 1.08 -19.27
C ASN A 53 10.28 1.83 -18.90
N ASN A 54 9.69 1.43 -17.76
CA ASN A 54 8.46 1.96 -17.23
C ASN A 54 8.79 3.33 -16.65
N HIS A 55 8.40 4.37 -17.37
CA HIS A 55 8.41 5.74 -16.87
C HIS A 55 7.50 5.80 -15.64
N TYR A 56 8.11 5.67 -14.46
CA TYR A 56 7.41 5.64 -13.19
C TYR A 56 6.74 6.99 -12.98
N ASN A 57 5.44 7.06 -13.26
CA ASN A 57 4.62 8.23 -12.99
C ASN A 57 3.77 7.98 -11.73
N PRO A 58 4.16 8.54 -10.57
CA PRO A 58 3.45 8.29 -9.31
C PRO A 58 2.00 8.81 -9.34
N ALA A 59 1.69 9.83 -10.14
CA ALA A 59 0.34 10.39 -10.25
C ALA A 59 -0.63 9.40 -10.90
N LEU A 60 -0.20 8.70 -11.96
CA LEU A 60 -1.03 7.69 -12.64
C LEU A 60 -1.28 6.49 -11.72
N ILE A 61 -0.27 6.04 -10.99
CA ILE A 61 -0.39 4.93 -10.03
C ILE A 61 -1.35 5.31 -8.89
N LYS A 62 -1.26 6.53 -8.37
CA LYS A 62 -2.17 7.04 -7.34
C LYS A 62 -3.62 7.06 -7.84
N LYS A 63 -3.85 7.59 -9.06
CA LYS A 63 -5.17 7.63 -9.68
C LYS A 63 -5.79 6.24 -9.87
N GLN A 64 -5.01 5.27 -10.33
CA GLN A 64 -5.47 3.88 -10.49
C GLN A 64 -5.84 3.23 -9.14
N ARG A 65 -5.01 3.45 -8.10
CA ARG A 65 -5.30 2.95 -6.75
C ARG A 65 -6.59 3.54 -6.19
N GLU A 66 -6.78 4.84 -6.35
CA GLU A 66 -7.99 5.54 -5.89
C GLU A 66 -9.23 5.07 -6.65
N PHE A 67 -9.16 4.95 -7.97
CA PHE A 67 -10.25 4.41 -8.79
C PHE A 67 -10.69 3.02 -8.31
N TYR A 68 -9.73 2.13 -8.04
CA TYR A 68 -10.02 0.79 -7.56
C TYR A 68 -10.63 0.77 -6.15
N LYS A 69 -10.14 1.62 -5.23
CA LYS A 69 -10.73 1.80 -3.90
C LYS A 69 -12.18 2.29 -4.01
N ASN A 70 -12.43 3.27 -4.86
CA ASN A 70 -13.76 3.84 -5.06
C ASN A 70 -14.72 2.82 -5.66
N ALA A 71 -14.30 2.07 -6.68
CA ALA A 71 -15.10 1.00 -7.27
C ALA A 71 -15.47 -0.08 -6.22
N LYS A 72 -14.55 -0.44 -5.34
CA LYS A 72 -14.84 -1.35 -4.22
C LYS A 72 -15.91 -0.79 -3.28
N ASN A 73 -15.81 0.48 -2.91
CA ASN A 73 -16.76 1.13 -2.03
C ASN A 73 -18.16 1.22 -2.66
N VAL A 74 -18.24 1.60 -3.94
CA VAL A 74 -19.50 1.63 -4.70
C VAL A 74 -20.13 0.23 -4.76
N ASN A 75 -19.33 -0.80 -5.04
CA ASN A 75 -19.83 -2.18 -5.08
C ASN A 75 -20.29 -2.66 -3.70
N LYS A 76 -19.57 -2.30 -2.63
CA LYS A 76 -19.98 -2.60 -1.25
C LYS A 76 -21.33 -1.93 -0.92
N PHE A 77 -21.48 -0.66 -1.25
CA PHE A 77 -22.73 0.08 -1.07
C PHE A 77 -23.88 -0.53 -1.86
N LYS A 78 -23.69 -0.83 -3.15
CA LYS A 78 -24.69 -1.50 -3.99
C LYS A 78 -25.12 -2.86 -3.42
N LYS A 79 -24.20 -3.62 -2.80
CA LYS A 79 -24.53 -4.89 -2.13
C LYS A 79 -25.39 -4.67 -0.89
N LEU A 80 -25.03 -3.69 -0.04
CA LEU A 80 -25.82 -3.34 1.14
C LEU A 80 -27.23 -2.88 0.77
N LEU A 81 -27.35 -2.05 -0.26
CA LEU A 81 -28.64 -1.56 -0.75
C LEU A 81 -29.51 -2.71 -1.30
N LYS A 82 -28.91 -3.68 -1.99
CA LYS A 82 -29.61 -4.92 -2.39
C LYS A 82 -30.05 -5.76 -1.19
N GLN A 83 -29.23 -5.88 -0.16
CA GLN A 83 -29.58 -6.62 1.06
C GLN A 83 -30.74 -5.96 1.81
N GLN A 84 -30.73 -4.63 1.92
CA GLN A 84 -31.83 -3.87 2.52
C GLN A 84 -33.14 -4.07 1.74
N ASN A 85 -33.09 -4.01 0.40
CA ASN A 85 -34.27 -4.26 -0.42
C ASN A 85 -34.79 -5.70 -0.33
N GLN A 86 -33.92 -6.68 -0.05
CA GLN A 86 -34.30 -8.08 0.21
C GLN A 86 -34.89 -8.30 1.61
N GLN A 87 -34.58 -7.44 2.59
CA GLN A 87 -35.16 -7.51 3.94
C GLN A 87 -36.59 -6.94 4.00
N ASN A 88 -37.05 -6.24 2.96
CA ASN A 88 -38.43 -5.78 2.84
C ASN A 88 -39.41 -6.87 2.34
N ASP A 89 -38.93 -8.09 2.11
CA ASP A 89 -39.77 -9.25 1.81
C ASP A 89 -40.01 -10.06 3.11
N PRO A 90 -41.19 -9.91 3.76
CA PRO A 90 -41.46 -10.44 5.10
C PRO A 90 -41.39 -11.98 5.20
N SER A 91 -41.29 -12.68 4.07
CA SER A 91 -41.18 -14.15 4.00
C SER A 91 -39.81 -14.71 4.45
N LEU A 92 -38.74 -13.90 4.39
CA LEU A 92 -37.36 -14.37 4.70
C LEU A 92 -36.91 -14.10 6.14
N VAL A 93 -37.50 -13.12 6.82
CA VAL A 93 -37.20 -12.79 8.23
C VAL A 93 -37.49 -13.97 9.15
N LYS A 94 -38.51 -14.78 8.81
CA LYS A 94 -38.92 -15.95 9.60
C LYS A 94 -37.90 -17.10 9.60
N ARG A 95 -37.14 -17.29 8.51
CA ARG A 95 -36.07 -18.32 8.45
C ARG A 95 -34.82 -17.96 9.24
N LEU A 96 -34.56 -16.67 9.46
CA LEU A 96 -33.39 -16.23 10.21
C LEU A 96 -33.60 -16.38 11.72
N ALA A 97 -34.85 -16.22 12.19
CA ALA A 97 -35.21 -16.27 13.61
C ALA A 97 -35.24 -17.70 14.20
N GLU A 98 -35.59 -18.72 13.41
CA GLU A 98 -35.66 -20.12 13.90
C GLU A 98 -34.28 -20.74 14.21
N ASN A 99 -33.18 -20.18 13.70
CA ASN A 99 -31.83 -20.71 13.93
C ASN A 99 -31.14 -20.20 15.22
N VAL A 100 -31.83 -19.39 16.04
CA VAL A 100 -31.23 -18.73 17.22
C VAL A 100 -31.66 -19.36 18.55
N ASN A 101 -32.71 -20.19 18.59
CA ASN A 101 -33.36 -20.58 19.84
C ASN A 101 -32.90 -21.90 20.50
N GLU A 102 -31.82 -22.56 20.05
CA GLU A 102 -31.39 -23.87 20.62
C GLU A 102 -30.08 -23.83 21.45
N THR A 103 -29.57 -22.68 21.88
CA THR A 103 -28.31 -22.65 22.67
C THR A 103 -28.30 -21.59 23.77
N GLU A 104 -29.09 -21.80 24.83
CA GLU A 104 -29.17 -20.85 25.95
C GLU A 104 -28.71 -21.35 27.34
N GLU A 105 -28.23 -22.58 27.53
CA GLU A 105 -27.97 -23.06 28.90
C GLU A 105 -26.51 -23.36 29.31
N ASP A 106 -25.48 -22.97 28.54
CA ASP A 106 -24.08 -23.27 28.95
C ASP A 106 -23.01 -22.20 28.60
N LYS A 107 -23.36 -20.89 28.63
CA LYS A 107 -22.44 -19.80 28.19
C LYS A 107 -21.72 -19.04 29.32
N ASP A 108 -22.13 -19.18 30.58
CA ASP A 108 -21.73 -18.23 31.63
C ASP A 108 -20.28 -18.31 32.12
N LYS A 109 -19.56 -19.41 31.87
CA LYS A 109 -18.15 -19.54 32.32
C LYS A 109 -17.12 -19.07 31.30
N SER A 110 -17.51 -18.85 30.04
CA SER A 110 -16.59 -18.48 28.94
C SER A 110 -16.41 -16.97 28.78
N GLU A 111 -17.41 -16.17 29.16
CA GLU A 111 -17.40 -14.72 28.91
C GLU A 111 -16.41 -13.96 29.79
N THR A 112 -16.21 -14.40 31.03
CA THR A 112 -15.34 -13.71 32.00
C THR A 112 -13.85 -13.81 31.64
N ARG A 113 -13.41 -14.94 31.06
CA ARG A 113 -12.03 -15.12 30.57
C ARG A 113 -11.77 -14.34 29.27
N ASN A 114 -12.75 -14.31 28.36
CA ASN A 114 -12.64 -13.58 27.10
C ASN A 114 -12.53 -12.06 27.29
N LYS A 115 -13.21 -11.50 28.31
CA LYS A 115 -13.16 -10.06 28.63
C LYS A 115 -11.79 -9.60 29.14
N ARG A 116 -11.04 -10.46 29.86
CA ARG A 116 -9.66 -10.17 30.32
C ARG A 116 -8.63 -10.26 29.18
N ASN A 117 -8.76 -11.23 28.29
CA ASN A 117 -7.87 -11.39 27.12
C ASN A 117 -8.05 -10.26 26.08
N ASN A 118 -9.27 -9.77 25.88
CA ASN A 118 -9.55 -8.65 24.98
C ASN A 118 -8.91 -7.33 25.45
N LYS A 119 -8.94 -7.03 26.76
CA LYS A 119 -8.30 -5.82 27.32
C LYS A 119 -6.78 -5.80 27.10
N ASN A 120 -6.11 -6.94 27.19
CA ASN A 120 -4.66 -7.04 26.91
C ASN A 120 -4.33 -6.91 25.41
N SER A 121 -5.19 -7.43 24.53
CA SER A 121 -5.08 -7.27 23.07
C SER A 121 -5.24 -5.80 22.64
N VAL A 122 -6.24 -5.09 23.17
CA VAL A 122 -6.48 -3.67 22.87
C VAL A 122 -5.33 -2.79 23.38
N ARG A 123 -4.81 -3.07 24.57
CA ARG A 123 -3.64 -2.37 25.13
C ARG A 123 -2.36 -2.62 24.30
N SER A 124 -2.20 -3.82 23.72
CA SER A 124 -1.12 -4.15 22.78
C SER A 124 -1.27 -3.41 21.45
N LEU A 125 -2.50 -3.31 20.93
CA LEU A 125 -2.80 -2.59 19.69
C LEU A 125 -2.51 -1.08 19.80
N GLU A 126 -2.90 -0.48 20.92
CA GLU A 126 -2.63 0.94 21.21
C GLU A 126 -1.12 1.22 21.31
N ALA A 127 -0.36 0.32 21.93
CA ALA A 127 1.09 0.43 22.01
C ALA A 127 1.77 0.35 20.63
N LEU A 128 1.28 -0.51 19.74
CA LEU A 128 1.78 -0.59 18.36
C LEU A 128 1.49 0.69 17.57
N TYR A 129 0.31 1.29 17.78
CA TYR A 129 -0.08 2.52 17.11
C TYR A 129 0.77 3.71 17.55
N LYS A 130 1.01 3.84 18.87
CA LYS A 130 1.88 4.88 19.43
C LYS A 130 3.30 4.76 18.91
N LYS A 131 3.87 3.55 18.91
CA LYS A 131 5.22 3.30 18.36
C LYS A 131 5.33 3.67 16.88
N LYS A 132 4.34 3.31 16.06
CA LYS A 132 4.32 3.67 14.62
C LYS A 132 4.24 5.17 14.40
N HIS A 133 3.44 5.86 15.21
CA HIS A 133 3.33 7.32 15.13
C HIS A 133 4.64 8.00 15.52
N GLU A 134 5.29 7.56 16.59
CA GLU A 134 6.59 8.07 17.04
C GLU A 134 7.69 7.86 16.00
N GLU A 135 7.73 6.69 15.34
CA GLU A 135 8.67 6.41 14.24
C GLU A 135 8.45 7.36 13.06
N ILE A 136 7.20 7.58 12.65
CA ILE A 136 6.86 8.46 11.53
C ILE A 136 7.20 9.92 11.84
N GLU A 137 6.92 10.39 13.06
CA GLU A 137 7.22 11.77 13.46
C GLU A 137 8.75 12.00 13.57
N LYS A 138 9.51 11.01 14.06
CA LYS A 138 10.98 11.08 14.05
C LYS A 138 11.53 11.15 12.62
N GLU A 139 11.05 10.30 11.73
CA GLU A 139 11.45 10.31 10.32
C GLU A 139 11.09 11.64 9.62
N ARG A 140 9.95 12.24 9.96
CA ARG A 140 9.58 13.57 9.48
C ARG A 140 10.54 14.64 9.97
N MET A 141 10.85 14.65 11.27
CA MET A 141 11.79 15.63 11.82
C MET A 141 13.19 15.51 11.22
N GLU A 142 13.71 14.30 11.02
CA GLU A 142 15.01 14.07 10.39
C GLU A 142 15.04 14.56 8.93
N ARG A 143 13.99 14.26 8.16
CA ARG A 143 13.86 14.75 6.77
C ARG A 143 13.73 16.27 6.73
N GLU A 144 12.94 16.87 7.61
CA GLU A 144 12.80 18.32 7.68
C GLU A 144 14.11 19.01 8.07
N ALA A 145 14.87 18.44 9.01
CA ALA A 145 16.19 18.94 9.38
C ALA A 145 17.17 18.88 8.20
N ALA A 146 17.22 17.76 7.49
CA ALA A 146 18.06 17.61 6.30
C ALA A 146 17.66 18.59 5.18
N LEU A 147 16.37 18.83 5.00
CA LEU A 147 15.88 19.81 4.02
C LEU A 147 16.21 21.24 4.44
N ARG A 148 16.12 21.60 5.72
CA ARG A 148 16.53 22.93 6.21
C ARG A 148 18.02 23.17 6.00
N ALA A 149 18.86 22.21 6.37
CA ALA A 149 20.31 22.32 6.15
C ALA A 149 20.66 22.55 4.67
N LYS A 150 20.04 21.78 3.76
CA LYS A 150 20.23 21.99 2.31
C LYS A 150 19.71 23.35 1.84
N LYS A 151 18.58 23.81 2.35
CA LYS A 151 18.03 25.14 2.00
C LYS A 151 18.97 26.26 2.44
N GLU A 152 19.50 26.19 3.66
CA GLU A 152 20.46 27.18 4.16
C GLU A 152 21.76 27.20 3.34
N GLU A 153 22.25 26.03 2.92
CA GLU A 153 23.42 25.95 2.04
C GLU A 153 23.16 26.62 0.69
N ILE A 154 22.00 26.32 0.07
CA ILE A 154 21.59 26.92 -1.20
C ILE A 154 21.45 28.44 -1.05
N GLU A 155 20.81 28.90 0.02
CA GLU A 155 20.61 30.34 0.27
C GLU A 155 21.95 31.06 0.47
N LYS A 156 22.89 30.46 1.21
CA LYS A 156 24.24 31.01 1.37
C LYS A 156 24.98 31.08 0.03
N ALA A 157 24.89 30.04 -0.79
CA ALA A 157 25.52 30.02 -2.12
C ALA A 157 24.87 31.06 -3.05
N GLU A 158 23.54 31.20 -3.02
CA GLU A 158 22.81 32.18 -3.80
C GLU A 158 23.13 33.61 -3.35
N ALA A 159 23.21 33.87 -2.04
CA ALA A 159 23.60 35.16 -1.48
C ALA A 159 25.01 35.55 -1.93
N ARG A 160 25.97 34.61 -1.89
CA ARG A 160 27.33 34.81 -2.43
C ARG A 160 27.31 35.15 -3.92
N ARG A 161 26.54 34.40 -4.72
CA ARG A 161 26.38 34.64 -6.17
C ARG A 161 25.77 36.01 -6.46
N LYS A 162 24.72 36.41 -5.73
CA LYS A 162 24.06 37.71 -5.87
C LYS A 162 25.01 38.85 -5.49
N ALA A 163 25.76 38.72 -4.40
CA ALA A 163 26.75 39.71 -3.99
C ALA A 163 27.86 39.89 -5.04
N MET A 164 28.42 38.79 -5.55
CA MET A 164 29.38 38.79 -6.65
C MET A 164 28.81 39.47 -7.90
N ARG A 165 27.62 39.04 -8.34
CA ARG A 165 26.94 39.62 -9.50
C ARG A 165 26.68 41.12 -9.32
N GLY A 166 26.26 41.54 -8.14
CA GLY A 166 26.05 42.94 -7.79
C GLY A 166 27.33 43.77 -7.98
N LYS A 167 28.48 43.28 -7.49
CA LYS A 167 29.78 43.92 -7.69
C LYS A 167 30.17 43.99 -9.18
N MET A 168 29.99 42.90 -9.93
CA MET A 168 30.36 42.82 -11.35
C MET A 168 29.52 43.71 -12.29
N LEU A 169 28.29 44.03 -11.88
CA LEU A 169 27.36 44.90 -12.61
C LEU A 169 27.54 46.39 -12.27
N LYS A 170 28.36 46.74 -11.26
CA LYS A 170 28.65 48.16 -10.96
C LYS A 170 29.35 48.82 -12.14
N LYS A 171 28.89 50.03 -12.47
CA LYS A 171 29.41 50.85 -13.57
C LYS A 171 29.96 52.17 -13.05
N THR A 172 30.94 52.72 -13.76
CA THR A 172 31.47 54.08 -13.54
C THR A 172 30.47 55.12 -14.05
N ARG A 173 30.74 56.40 -13.79
CA ARG A 173 29.91 57.53 -14.28
C ARG A 173 29.72 57.54 -15.81
N LYS A 174 30.67 56.97 -16.56
CA LYS A 174 30.61 56.86 -18.03
C LYS A 174 30.02 55.53 -18.52
N GLY A 175 29.50 54.69 -17.63
CA GLY A 175 28.82 53.44 -17.96
C GLY A 175 29.73 52.22 -18.16
N GLN A 176 31.05 52.39 -18.07
CA GLN A 176 32.01 51.29 -18.12
C GLN A 176 31.94 50.43 -16.85
N PRO A 177 32.19 49.12 -16.90
CA PRO A 177 32.26 48.30 -15.68
C PRO A 177 33.37 48.80 -14.75
N VAL A 178 33.10 48.80 -13.44
CA VAL A 178 34.12 49.18 -12.46
C VAL A 178 35.22 48.11 -12.43
N MET A 179 36.41 48.46 -12.94
CA MET A 179 37.51 47.52 -13.14
C MET A 179 38.02 46.88 -11.86
N LYS A 180 37.95 47.57 -10.71
CA LYS A 180 38.32 47.03 -9.39
C LYS A 180 37.68 45.65 -9.15
N TYR A 181 36.36 45.54 -9.29
CA TYR A 181 35.64 44.29 -9.02
C TYR A 181 35.85 43.23 -10.12
N ARG A 182 36.15 43.65 -11.34
CA ARG A 182 36.45 42.74 -12.46
C ARG A 182 37.82 42.07 -12.28
N ILE A 183 38.82 42.87 -11.92
CA ILE A 183 40.18 42.39 -11.66
C ILE A 183 40.18 41.48 -10.43
N GLU A 184 39.52 41.88 -9.33
CA GLU A 184 39.35 41.04 -8.12
C GLU A 184 38.79 39.65 -8.48
N HIS A 185 37.72 39.58 -9.30
CA HIS A 185 37.13 38.30 -9.70
C HIS A 185 38.06 37.44 -10.58
N LEU A 186 38.80 38.06 -11.51
CA LEU A 186 39.77 37.34 -12.35
C LEU A 186 40.89 36.74 -11.50
N LEU A 187 41.42 37.52 -10.55
CA LEU A 187 42.46 37.05 -9.62
C LEU A 187 41.94 35.92 -8.73
N GLU A 188 40.74 36.04 -8.17
CA GLU A 188 40.10 34.98 -7.37
C GLU A 188 39.91 33.70 -8.17
N THR A 189 39.51 33.81 -9.44
CA THR A 189 39.31 32.66 -10.35
C THR A 189 40.65 31.96 -10.65
N ILE A 190 41.70 32.71 -10.93
CA ILE A 190 43.05 32.17 -11.17
C ILE A 190 43.62 31.51 -9.91
N GLN A 191 43.44 32.11 -8.73
CA GLN A 191 43.89 31.50 -7.47
C GLN A 191 43.12 30.23 -7.15
N SER A 192 41.81 30.22 -7.41
CA SER A 192 40.97 29.05 -7.17
C SER A 192 41.33 27.90 -8.11
N SER A 193 41.58 28.19 -9.40
CA SER A 193 42.03 27.16 -10.35
C SER A 193 43.38 26.56 -9.96
N TYR A 194 44.34 27.39 -9.52
CA TYR A 194 45.64 26.93 -9.05
C TYR A 194 45.53 26.02 -7.81
N LYS A 195 44.69 26.41 -6.83
CA LYS A 195 44.42 25.59 -5.63
C LYS A 195 43.79 24.24 -5.99
N ASN A 196 42.81 24.24 -6.89
CA ASN A 196 42.15 23.00 -7.33
C ASN A 196 43.09 22.07 -8.11
N ALA A 197 44.00 22.63 -8.93
CA ALA A 197 45.03 21.87 -9.61
C ALA A 197 46.04 21.25 -8.62
N ALA A 198 46.48 22.03 -7.63
CA ALA A 198 47.42 21.57 -6.59
C ALA A 198 46.82 20.50 -5.66
N SER A 199 45.52 20.53 -5.36
CA SER A 199 44.85 19.49 -4.58
C SER A 199 44.71 18.18 -5.36
N CYS A 200 44.51 18.25 -6.68
CA CYS A 200 44.41 17.07 -7.55
C CYS A 200 45.77 16.35 -7.69
N SER A 201 46.88 17.08 -7.70
CA SER A 201 48.23 16.50 -7.77
C SER A 201 48.74 15.83 -6.49
N LYS A 202 48.00 15.96 -5.37
CA LYS A 202 48.34 15.36 -4.06
C LYS A 202 47.44 14.17 -3.68
N SER A 203 46.54 13.76 -4.57
CA SER A 203 45.63 12.63 -4.38
C SER A 203 46.13 11.39 -5.11
#